data_AF-A0A350ULG2-F1
#
_entry.id   AF-A0A350ULG2-F1
#
_cell.length_a   1.000
_cell.length_b   1.000
_cell.length_c   1.000
_cell.angle_alpha   90.00
_cell.angle_beta   90.00
_cell.angle_gamma   90.00
#
_symmetry.space_group_name_H-M   'P 1'
#
loop_
_entity.id
_entity.type
_entity.pdbx_description
1 polymer ?
#
loop_
_entity_poly.entity_id
_entity_poly.type
_entity_poly.pdbx_seq_one_letter_code
_entity_poly.pdbx_strand_id
1 'polypeptide(L)'
;ACALPSSRAGGAGTWLAAARCRGVTAASAFYGRLINNLLDDAPRVPIILHYGERDPSIPPTAVTQVRERYPDVPVHLYPAGHGFCRQGSSDHDP
;
A
#
# COMPACT_ATOMS: atom_id res chain seq x y z
N ALA A 1 -6.66 5.37 -12.86
CA ALA A 1 -6.22 4.75 -11.60
C ALA A 1 -5.19 3.68 -11.91
N CYS A 2 -4.03 3.69 -11.24
CA CYS A 2 -3.02 2.64 -11.40
C CYS A 2 -3.10 1.71 -10.19
N ALA A 3 -3.41 0.43 -10.41
CA ALA A 3 -3.38 -0.62 -9.40
C ALA A 3 -2.34 -1.65 -9.85
N LEU A 4 -1.18 -1.67 -9.20
CA LEU A 4 -0.12 -2.63 -9.54
C LEU A 4 -0.28 -3.90 -8.70
N PRO A 5 -0.32 -5.10 -9.33
CA PRO A 5 -0.52 -6.36 -8.61
C PRO A 5 0.69 -6.76 -7.75
N SER A 6 0.38 -7.03 -6.47
CA SER A 6 0.91 -8.02 -5.51
C SER A 6 2.33 -8.61 -5.66
N SER A 7 3.34 -7.79 -5.89
CA SER A 7 4.72 -8.14 -5.53
C SER A 7 5.18 -7.24 -4.37
N ARG A 8 6.20 -7.63 -3.59
CA ARG A 8 6.81 -6.76 -2.55
C ARG A 8 7.19 -5.37 -3.08
N ALA A 9 7.42 -5.26 -4.39
CA ALA A 9 7.71 -4.02 -5.10
C ALA A 9 6.45 -3.28 -5.60
N GLY A 10 5.29 -3.94 -5.67
CA GLY A 10 4.03 -3.38 -6.17
C GLY A 10 3.51 -2.23 -5.33
N GLY A 11 3.43 -2.39 -4.00
CA GLY A 11 2.99 -1.30 -3.12
C GLY A 11 3.92 -0.09 -3.11
N ALA A 12 5.24 -0.32 -3.09
CA ALA A 12 6.26 0.73 -3.14
C ALA A 12 6.29 1.43 -4.52
N GLY A 13 6.15 0.65 -5.60
CA GLY A 13 6.05 1.16 -6.96
C GLY A 13 4.80 2.02 -7.15
N THR A 14 3.66 1.62 -6.56
CA THR A 14 2.44 2.42 -6.58
C THR A 14 2.61 3.75 -5.83
N TRP A 15 3.27 3.75 -4.68
CA TRP A 15 3.60 4.99 -3.95
C TRP A 15 4.48 5.92 -4.78
N LEU A 16 5.58 5.40 -5.34
CA LEU A 16 6.47 6.18 -6.21
C LEU A 16 5.77 6.65 -7.48
N ALA A 17 4.87 5.85 -8.06
CA ALA A 17 4.09 6.25 -9.21
C ALA A 17 3.16 7.42 -8.85
N ALA A 18 2.53 7.38 -7.68
CA ALA A 18 1.72 8.49 -7.18
C ALA A 18 2.55 9.75 -6.87
N ALA A 19 3.79 9.59 -6.42
CA ALA A 19 4.68 10.71 -6.07
C ALA A 19 5.44 11.32 -7.26
N ARG A 20 5.78 10.53 -8.30
CA ARG A 20 6.74 10.92 -9.34
C ARG A 20 6.20 10.84 -10.77
N CYS A 21 5.26 9.95 -11.06
CA CYS A 21 4.77 9.79 -12.44
C CYS A 21 3.77 10.88 -12.82
N ARG A 22 3.80 11.31 -14.08
CA ARG A 22 2.78 12.18 -14.68
C ARG A 22 1.73 11.32 -15.38
N GLY A 23 0.48 11.79 -15.41
CA GLY A 23 -0.65 11.08 -16.05
C GLY A 23 -1.35 10.06 -15.15
N VAL A 24 -0.87 9.85 -13.92
CA VAL A 24 -1.64 9.14 -12.88
C VAL A 24 -2.63 10.13 -12.28
N THR A 25 -3.88 9.70 -12.08
CA THR A 25 -4.93 10.53 -11.46
C THR A 25 -5.30 10.06 -10.05
N ALA A 26 -5.07 8.78 -9.76
CA ALA A 26 -5.27 8.15 -8.46
C ALA A 26 -4.51 6.81 -8.41
N ALA A 27 -4.15 6.38 -7.21
CA ALA A 27 -3.41 5.15 -6.96
C ALA A 27 -4.05 4.32 -5.83
N SER A 28 -3.91 3.00 -5.90
CA SER A 28 -4.32 2.09 -4.82
C SER A 28 -3.21 1.06 -4.62
N ALA A 29 -2.60 1.07 -3.43
CA ALA A 29 -1.47 0.22 -3.10
C ALA A 29 -1.89 -0.87 -2.12
N PHE A 30 -1.49 -2.10 -2.43
CA PHE A 30 -1.70 -3.26 -1.58
C PHE A 30 -0.35 -3.78 -1.07
N TYR A 31 -0.32 -4.23 0.18
CA TYR A 31 0.82 -4.98 0.75
C TYR A 31 2.15 -4.20 0.77
N GLY A 32 2.07 -2.88 0.96
CA GLY A 32 3.18 -1.94 0.78
C GLY A 32 4.25 -1.94 1.88
N ARG A 33 4.98 -3.04 2.07
CA ARG A 33 6.02 -3.18 3.11
C ARG A 33 7.10 -2.09 3.12
N LEU A 34 7.41 -1.50 1.97
CA LEU A 34 8.49 -0.51 1.83
C LEU A 34 8.01 0.94 1.76
N ILE A 35 6.69 1.19 1.87
CA ILE A 35 6.14 2.55 1.76
C ILE A 35 6.65 3.44 2.90
N ASN A 36 6.85 2.89 4.10
CA ASN A 36 7.38 3.62 5.24
C ASN A 36 8.83 4.13 5.04
N ASN A 37 9.59 3.55 4.11
CA ASN A 37 10.92 4.03 3.73
C ASN A 37 10.89 5.10 2.62
N LEU A 38 9.72 5.37 2.05
CA LEU A 38 9.51 6.27 0.92
C LEU A 38 8.65 7.47 1.31
N LEU A 39 8.49 7.71 2.61
CA LEU A 39 7.63 8.77 3.14
C LEU A 39 8.12 10.19 2.81
N ASP A 40 9.35 10.37 2.33
CA ASP A 40 9.82 11.68 1.84
C ASP A 40 9.31 11.99 0.43
N ASP A 41 8.94 10.96 -0.35
CA ASP A 41 8.30 11.11 -1.64
C ASP A 41 6.79 11.30 -1.46
N ALA A 42 6.37 12.54 -1.18
CA ALA A 42 4.95 12.84 -1.01
C ALA A 42 4.12 12.52 -2.27
N PRO A 43 3.00 11.77 -2.16
CA PRO A 43 2.14 11.46 -3.29
C PRO A 43 1.51 12.76 -3.83
N ARG A 44 1.56 12.96 -5.14
CA ARG A 44 0.99 14.13 -5.83
C ARG A 44 -0.47 13.94 -6.24
N VAL A 45 -0.97 12.72 -6.08
CA VAL A 45 -2.32 12.29 -6.45
C VAL A 45 -2.92 11.51 -5.30
N PRO A 46 -4.26 11.46 -5.19
CA PRO A 46 -4.92 10.64 -4.18
C PRO A 46 -4.44 9.18 -4.23
N ILE A 47 -4.06 8.66 -3.07
CA ILE A 47 -3.64 7.27 -2.91
C ILE A 47 -4.37 6.64 -1.73
N ILE A 48 -4.77 5.38 -1.88
CA ILE A 48 -5.36 4.56 -0.81
C ILE A 48 -4.44 3.37 -0.55
N LEU A 49 -4.24 3.02 0.72
CA LEU A 49 -3.38 1.91 1.14
C LEU A 49 -4.19 0.78 1.78
N HIS A 50 -3.91 -0.44 1.36
CA HIS A 50 -4.56 -1.67 1.83
C HIS A 50 -3.53 -2.61 2.44
N TYR A 51 -3.71 -2.95 3.71
CA TYR A 51 -2.79 -3.77 4.51
C TYR A 51 -3.52 -4.96 5.15
N GLY A 52 -2.86 -6.11 5.19
CA GLY A 52 -3.31 -7.24 6.01
C GLY A 52 -2.82 -7.03 7.46
N GLU A 53 -3.74 -7.06 8.42
CA GLU A 53 -3.43 -6.96 9.86
C GLU A 53 -2.58 -8.16 10.32
N ARG A 54 -2.76 -9.33 9.70
CA ARG A 54 -2.03 -10.57 10.02
C ARG A 54 -0.83 -10.80 9.10
N ASP A 55 -0.44 -9.80 8.32
CA ASP A 55 0.68 -9.89 7.40
C ASP A 55 2.01 -9.81 8.18
N PRO A 56 2.75 -10.93 8.34
CA PRO A 56 3.99 -10.92 9.12
C PRO A 56 5.09 -10.10 8.43
N SER A 57 4.91 -9.73 7.17
CA SER A 57 5.88 -8.93 6.44
C SER A 57 5.75 -7.43 6.71
N ILE A 58 4.64 -6.97 7.30
CA ILE A 58 4.36 -5.54 7.51
C ILE A 58 4.32 -5.26 9.01
N PRO A 59 5.36 -4.65 9.59
CA PRO A 59 5.34 -4.32 11.01
C PRO A 59 4.24 -3.27 11.27
N PRO A 60 3.49 -3.36 12.38
CA PRO A 60 2.44 -2.38 12.71
C PRO A 60 2.95 -0.93 12.73
N THR A 61 4.21 -0.73 13.10
CA THR A 61 4.88 0.57 13.08
C THR A 61 4.92 1.21 11.69
N ALA A 62 5.01 0.42 10.62
CA ALA A 62 5.00 0.95 9.26
C ALA A 62 3.65 1.59 8.90
N VAL A 63 2.55 0.99 9.37
CA VAL A 63 1.19 1.53 9.17
C VAL A 63 1.02 2.83 9.96
N THR A 64 1.48 2.84 11.22
CA THR A 64 1.44 4.03 12.08
C THR A 64 2.25 5.19 11.49
N GLN A 65 3.48 4.95 11.04
CA GLN A 65 4.34 5.97 10.42
C GLN A 65 3.68 6.65 9.22
N VAL A 66 3.00 5.87 8.36
CA VAL A 66 2.28 6.42 7.22
C VAL A 66 1.11 7.30 7.67
N ARG A 67 0.30 6.82 8.63
CA ARG A 67 -0.86 7.57 9.16
C ARG A 67 -0.45 8.88 9.84
N GLU A 68 0.67 8.87 10.55
CA GLU A 68 1.21 10.08 11.20
C GLU A 68 1.75 11.08 10.20
N ARG A 69 2.48 10.60 9.17
CA ARG A 69 3.08 11.48 8.16
C ARG A 69 2.06 12.03 7.17
N TYR A 70 1.05 11.23 6.82
CA TYR A 70 0.04 11.52 5.81
C TYR A 70 -1.36 11.19 6.33
N PRO A 71 -1.90 12.01 7.26
CA PRO A 71 -3.20 11.74 7.90
C PRO A 71 -4.38 11.74 6.91
N ASP A 72 -4.24 12.43 5.78
CA ASP A 72 -5.28 12.49 4.73
C ASP A 72 -5.28 11.25 3.81
N VAL A 73 -4.26 10.38 3.88
CA VAL A 73 -4.18 9.15 3.07
C VAL A 73 -5.02 8.06 3.74
N PRO A 74 -6.08 7.54 3.08
CA PRO A 74 -6.88 6.47 3.65
C PRO A 74 -6.09 5.18 3.75
N VAL A 75 -6.07 4.59 4.94
CA VAL A 75 -5.38 3.32 5.22
C VAL A 75 -6.36 2.29 5.77
N HIS A 76 -6.61 1.25 4.98
CA HIS A 76 -7.50 0.14 5.34
C HIS A 76 -6.69 -1.07 5.81
N LEU A 77 -7.04 -1.56 7.00
CA LEU A 77 -6.53 -2.81 7.57
C LEU A 77 -7.60 -3.87 7.44
N TYR A 78 -7.21 -5.04 6.96
CA TYR A 78 -8.08 -6.20 6.79
C TYR A 78 -7.59 -7.31 7.72
N PRO A 79 -8.48 -8.04 8.42
CA PRO A 79 -8.09 -9.17 9.26
C PRO A 79 -7.67 -10.34 8.35
N ALA A 80 -6.56 -10.23 7.64
CA ALA A 80 -6.10 -11.16 6.62
C ALA A 80 -4.57 -11.12 6.45
N GLY A 81 -4.02 -12.12 5.76
CA GLY A 81 -2.57 -12.24 5.48
C GLY A 81 -2.10 -11.43 4.28
N HIS A 82 -0.90 -11.70 3.77
CA HIS A 82 -0.25 -10.88 2.72
C HIS A 82 -0.93 -10.96 1.34
N GLY A 83 -1.77 -11.97 1.10
CA GLY A 83 -2.32 -12.22 -0.24
C GLY A 83 -3.84 -12.16 -0.33
N PHE A 84 -4.51 -11.43 0.55
CA PHE A 84 -5.98 -11.49 0.67
C PHE A 84 -6.77 -11.15 -0.60
N CYS A 85 -6.32 -10.18 -1.39
CA CYS A 85 -6.89 -9.82 -2.69
C CYS A 85 -6.21 -10.51 -3.88
N ARG A 86 -5.23 -11.41 -3.64
CA ARG A 86 -4.57 -12.14 -4.72
C ARG A 86 -5.23 -13.50 -4.90
N GLN A 87 -6.00 -13.65 -5.96
CA GLN A 87 -6.59 -14.92 -6.35
C GLN A 87 -5.49 -16.01 -6.45
N GLY A 88 -5.70 -17.15 -5.77
CA GLY A 88 -4.71 -18.23 -5.67
C GLY A 88 -3.61 -18.01 -4.62
N SER A 89 -3.77 -17.07 -3.69
CA SER A 89 -2.98 -17.04 -2.46
C SER A 89 -3.56 -17.94 -1.38
N SER A 90 -2.70 -18.51 -0.52
CA SER A 90 -3.13 -19.22 0.68
C SER A 90 -3.98 -18.36 1.61
N ASP A 91 -3.75 -17.05 1.56
CA ASP A 91 -4.45 -16.05 2.38
C ASP A 91 -5.60 -15.37 1.63
N HIS A 92 -5.99 -15.85 0.44
CA HIS A 92 -7.04 -15.23 -0.34
C HIS A 92 -8.37 -15.28 0.40
N ASP A 93 -8.95 -14.11 0.66
CA ASP A 93 -10.25 -13.95 1.29
C ASP A 93 -11.23 -13.48 0.20
N PRO A 94 -12.18 -14.34 -0.23
CA PRO A 94 -13.07 -14.07 -1.36
C PRO A 94 -14.16 -13.02 -1.09
#